data_AF-A0AA86R4A9-F1
#
_entry.id   AF-A0AA86R4A9-F1
#
_cell.length_a   1.000
_cell.length_b   1.000
_cell.length_c   1.000
_cell.angle_alpha   90.00
_cell.angle_beta   90.00
_cell.angle_gamma   90.00
#
_symmetry.space_group_name_H-M   'P 1'
#
loop_
_entity.id
_entity.type
_entity.pdbx_description
1 polymer ?
#
loop_
_entity_poly.entity_id
_entity_poly.type
_entity_poly.pdbx_seq_one_letter_code
_entity_poly.pdbx_strand_id
1 'polypeptide(L)'
;MNIQQSSIIPTNEITQLGKQNEIKICVSLENKSWTTGPATETQKAVSFDSESQKGINASSVKPRSKTVHAMKWALAGLQLATAIYSWVKFAEIGYFLIQAIVLTLITLTSFITLMRAKSCRRTSNAKVPFVLWAAGLAVTLATLGLVADVIAESVVLYSRQFCYKPIAFLHGNGIRVHWCTFFKQESQLFTGNSYHRTGKDNFHSVQLSSFNAKYSVAGLQESFQIALPDKVSRFVVMTDIHSNNNFTSSMRTDFDFMVFCGDQSNDGNIKQYQKAFEKLPQKPVMMAMGNHDARGKFDQVMQRDVNFYQQVRNVGFYFIFVQKGTPVSDKKVDVAMQFLRDNIHLSAGVEHVFIVVHYPVYSTGFFGAHPYFSKSLEVFLDANADKKIRSVFYGHDHNFAAFRRNKQFFFDSGVGGGPITMMNTEKKGKERKWQSDELHGMLTPINDKCYGYEHHLDSWLKYTRTEVELLPGKVVYHVRDLVHDTVLKSYEQIL
;
A
#
# COMPACT_ATOMS: atom_id res chain seq x y z
N MET A 1 19.16 53.73 -20.59
CA MET A 1 19.42 52.35 -21.04
C MET A 1 18.12 51.79 -21.57
N ASN A 2 17.99 51.70 -22.89
CA ASN A 2 16.80 51.18 -23.58
C ASN A 2 16.83 49.66 -23.56
N ILE A 3 15.76 49.04 -23.07
CA ILE A 3 15.53 47.59 -23.15
C ILE A 3 14.56 47.36 -24.30
N GLN A 4 15.07 46.80 -25.39
CA GLN A 4 14.27 46.30 -26.51
C GLN A 4 13.58 44.99 -26.11
N GLN A 5 12.26 44.96 -26.28
CA GLN A 5 11.45 43.74 -26.32
C GLN A 5 11.60 43.07 -27.70
N SER A 6 11.91 41.77 -27.73
CA SER A 6 11.81 40.94 -28.93
C SER A 6 10.76 39.83 -28.77
N SER A 7 9.68 40.05 -29.53
CA SER A 7 8.90 39.12 -30.36
C SER A 7 8.83 37.61 -30.05
N ILE A 8 7.56 37.20 -29.95
CA ILE A 8 6.94 35.89 -30.13
C ILE A 8 7.38 35.19 -31.44
N ILE A 9 7.64 33.88 -31.39
CA ILE A 9 7.75 32.99 -32.56
C ILE A 9 6.64 31.92 -32.46
N PRO A 10 5.88 31.64 -33.54
CA PRO A 10 4.85 30.61 -33.57
C PRO A 10 5.42 29.23 -33.92
N THR A 11 4.91 28.19 -33.28
CA THR A 11 5.18 26.78 -33.60
C THR A 11 4.27 26.29 -34.71
N ASN A 12 4.84 25.95 -35.86
CA ASN A 12 4.29 24.99 -36.82
C ASN A 12 5.45 24.25 -37.50
N GLU A 13 5.19 22.99 -37.86
CA GLU A 13 6.00 22.07 -38.67
C GLU A 13 7.16 21.34 -37.97
N ILE A 14 6.93 20.07 -37.62
CA ILE A 14 7.97 19.05 -37.73
C ILE A 14 7.46 17.90 -38.60
N THR A 15 8.20 17.75 -39.69
CA THR A 15 8.09 16.84 -40.83
C THR A 15 8.41 15.39 -40.45
N GLN A 16 7.75 14.47 -41.14
CA GLN A 16 8.14 13.07 -41.28
C GLN A 16 9.56 12.94 -41.84
N LEU A 17 10.38 12.08 -41.24
CA LEU A 17 11.49 11.40 -41.92
C LEU A 17 11.66 10.01 -41.28
N GLY A 18 11.40 8.97 -42.08
CA GLY A 18 11.71 7.59 -41.72
C GLY A 18 13.14 7.21 -42.14
N LYS A 19 13.68 6.16 -41.52
CA LYS A 19 14.26 4.99 -42.21
C LYS A 19 14.70 3.90 -41.22
N GLN A 20 14.17 2.71 -41.51
CA GLN A 20 14.73 1.36 -41.39
C GLN A 20 16.05 1.19 -40.64
N ASN A 21 16.03 0.34 -39.61
CA ASN A 21 17.14 -0.54 -39.27
C ASN A 21 16.60 -1.95 -39.01
N GLU A 22 17.01 -2.88 -39.87
CA GLU A 22 16.86 -4.32 -39.70
C GLU A 22 17.64 -4.76 -38.46
N ILE A 23 16.97 -5.41 -37.51
CA ILE A 23 17.64 -6.10 -36.39
C ILE A 23 17.81 -7.57 -36.81
N LYS A 24 19.05 -7.94 -37.15
CA LYS A 24 19.49 -9.35 -37.22
C LYS A 24 19.52 -9.90 -35.80
N ILE A 25 18.62 -10.83 -35.49
CA ILE A 25 18.65 -11.62 -34.27
C ILE A 25 19.57 -12.82 -34.51
N CYS A 26 20.78 -12.78 -33.95
CA CYS A 26 21.61 -13.96 -33.76
C CYS A 26 21.15 -14.66 -32.47
N VAL A 27 20.54 -15.84 -32.62
CA VAL A 27 20.23 -16.74 -31.51
C VAL A 27 21.45 -17.65 -31.29
N SER A 28 22.22 -17.42 -30.23
CA SER A 28 23.18 -18.40 -29.74
C SER A 28 22.49 -19.26 -28.67
N LEU A 29 22.18 -20.50 -29.01
CA LEU A 29 21.75 -21.53 -28.07
C LEU A 29 22.97 -22.04 -27.30
N GLU A 30 23.20 -21.54 -26.09
CA GLU A 30 24.06 -22.23 -25.12
C GLU A 30 23.23 -23.22 -24.30
N ASN A 31 23.43 -24.50 -24.63
CA ASN A 31 23.01 -25.63 -23.81
C ASN A 31 23.77 -25.62 -22.48
N LYS A 32 23.09 -25.32 -21.37
CA LYS A 32 23.56 -25.69 -20.02
C LYS A 32 22.75 -26.86 -19.51
N SER A 33 23.41 -28.01 -19.47
CA SER A 33 22.97 -29.23 -18.81
C SER A 33 22.86 -29.00 -17.30
N TRP A 34 21.72 -29.37 -16.73
CA TRP A 34 21.53 -29.45 -15.28
C TRP A 34 21.90 -30.87 -14.84
N THR A 35 23.00 -31.00 -14.11
CA THR A 35 23.33 -32.22 -13.36
C THR A 35 22.66 -32.16 -11.99
N THR A 36 21.75 -33.09 -11.75
CA THR A 36 21.16 -33.37 -10.43
C THR A 36 22.15 -34.19 -9.60
N GLY A 37 22.63 -33.63 -8.49
CA GLY A 37 23.41 -34.31 -7.46
C GLY A 37 22.68 -34.28 -6.10
N PRO A 38 22.90 -35.28 -5.22
CA PRO A 38 21.90 -35.73 -4.26
C PRO A 38 21.87 -34.93 -2.95
N ALA A 39 20.69 -34.94 -2.33
CA ALA A 39 20.43 -34.45 -0.99
C ALA A 39 21.12 -35.34 0.06
N THR A 40 21.96 -34.74 0.91
CA THR A 40 22.44 -35.36 2.14
C THR A 40 21.75 -34.74 3.35
N GLU A 41 20.83 -35.51 3.89
CA GLU A 41 20.19 -35.32 5.18
C GLU A 41 21.22 -35.60 6.28
N THR A 42 21.47 -34.65 7.17
CA THR A 42 22.18 -34.90 8.44
C THR A 42 21.41 -34.25 9.58
N GLN A 43 20.51 -35.04 10.19
CA GLN A 43 19.98 -34.75 11.51
C GLN A 43 21.08 -35.03 12.55
N LYS A 44 21.65 -33.98 13.13
CA LYS A 44 22.38 -34.09 14.40
C LYS A 44 21.40 -33.86 15.53
N ALA A 45 21.09 -34.93 16.25
CA ALA A 45 20.45 -34.88 17.56
C ALA A 45 21.40 -34.18 18.55
N VAL A 46 20.90 -33.12 19.18
CA VAL A 46 21.54 -32.47 20.33
C VAL A 46 20.89 -33.06 21.57
N SER A 47 21.63 -33.90 22.29
CA SER A 47 21.30 -34.33 23.65
C SER A 47 21.56 -33.17 24.60
N PHE A 48 20.53 -32.73 25.33
CA PHE A 48 20.69 -31.82 26.45
C PHE A 48 20.88 -32.63 27.73
N ASP A 49 22.04 -32.44 28.36
CA ASP A 49 22.33 -32.89 29.72
C ASP A 49 21.43 -32.18 30.72
N SER A 50 20.80 -32.97 31.57
CA SER A 50 19.99 -32.53 32.70
C SER A 50 20.82 -32.52 33.98
N GLU A 51 21.51 -31.42 34.28
CA GLU A 51 22.01 -31.18 35.63
C GLU A 51 21.92 -29.71 36.05
N SER A 52 21.46 -29.52 37.28
CA SER A 52 21.42 -28.29 38.10
C SER A 52 20.21 -27.35 37.94
N GLN A 53 19.14 -27.65 38.66
CA GLN A 53 18.36 -26.60 39.34
C GLN A 53 18.16 -26.97 40.82
N LYS A 54 19.03 -26.39 41.66
CA LYS A 54 18.84 -26.29 43.10
C LYS A 54 17.89 -25.12 43.40
N GLY A 55 16.80 -25.45 44.09
CA GLY A 55 16.26 -24.69 45.22
C GLY A 55 15.85 -23.23 44.98
N ILE A 56 14.62 -23.03 44.53
CA ILE A 56 13.83 -21.84 44.91
C ILE A 56 12.48 -22.35 45.44
N ASN A 57 12.28 -22.21 46.76
CA ASN A 57 11.01 -22.44 47.43
C ASN A 57 9.98 -21.41 46.94
N ALA A 58 9.21 -21.77 45.91
CA ALA A 58 8.01 -21.05 45.52
C ALA A 58 6.87 -21.47 46.44
N SER A 59 6.56 -20.62 47.42
CA SER A 59 5.31 -20.66 48.16
C SER A 59 4.14 -20.65 47.17
N SER A 60 3.31 -21.68 47.25
CA SER A 60 2.17 -21.94 46.38
C SER A 60 1.06 -20.91 46.63
N VAL A 61 1.17 -19.74 46.00
CA VAL A 61 0.04 -18.83 45.85
C VAL A 61 -0.94 -19.49 44.88
N LYS A 62 -1.88 -20.28 45.41
CA LYS A 62 -3.03 -20.77 44.67
C LYS A 62 -3.72 -19.55 44.04
N PRO A 63 -3.79 -19.43 42.70
CA PRO A 63 -4.51 -18.33 42.08
C PRO A 63 -5.95 -18.37 42.60
N ARG A 64 -6.40 -17.26 43.23
CA ARG A 64 -7.77 -17.13 43.73
C ARG A 64 -8.71 -17.54 42.60
N SER A 65 -9.51 -18.57 42.84
CA SER A 65 -10.39 -19.23 41.85
C SER A 65 -11.24 -18.24 41.05
N LYS A 66 -11.54 -17.07 41.63
CA LYS A 66 -12.27 -15.98 40.99
C LYS A 66 -11.59 -15.42 39.74
N THR A 67 -10.26 -15.31 39.70
CA THR A 67 -9.54 -14.74 38.53
C THR A 67 -9.54 -15.71 37.36
N VAL A 68 -9.34 -17.01 37.63
CA VAL A 68 -9.44 -18.07 36.62
C VAL A 68 -10.87 -18.19 36.10
N HIS A 69 -11.87 -18.01 36.96
CA HIS A 69 -13.28 -18.02 36.56
C HIS A 69 -13.62 -16.81 35.68
N ALA A 70 -13.15 -15.61 36.03
CA ALA A 70 -13.33 -14.40 35.22
C ALA A 70 -12.67 -14.51 33.83
N MET A 71 -11.45 -15.07 33.74
CA MET A 71 -10.80 -15.31 32.45
C MET A 71 -11.55 -16.32 31.58
N LYS A 72 -12.15 -17.37 32.18
CA LYS A 72 -12.99 -18.33 31.44
C LYS A 72 -14.25 -17.68 30.87
N TRP A 73 -14.91 -16.81 31.63
CA TRP A 73 -16.08 -16.07 31.15
C TRP A 73 -15.73 -15.04 30.07
N ALA A 74 -14.59 -14.35 30.20
CA ALA A 74 -14.10 -13.44 29.16
C ALA A 74 -13.78 -14.19 27.84
N LEU A 75 -13.14 -15.36 27.93
CA LEU A 75 -12.84 -16.19 26.76
C LEU A 75 -14.12 -16.74 26.12
N ALA A 76 -15.09 -17.19 26.91
CA ALA A 76 -16.40 -17.64 26.42
C ALA A 76 -17.18 -16.49 25.76
N GLY A 77 -17.14 -15.28 26.32
CA GLY A 77 -17.74 -14.09 25.74
C GLY A 77 -17.11 -13.70 24.39
N LEU A 78 -15.78 -13.78 24.29
CA LEU A 78 -15.06 -13.51 23.04
C LEU A 78 -15.38 -14.57 21.96
N GLN A 79 -15.45 -15.84 22.35
CA GLN A 79 -15.85 -16.93 21.45
C GLN A 79 -17.29 -16.75 20.95
N LEU A 80 -18.22 -16.36 21.83
CA LEU A 80 -19.60 -16.07 21.48
C LEU A 80 -19.71 -14.84 20.56
N ALA A 81 -18.98 -13.77 20.84
CA ALA A 81 -18.95 -12.58 19.98
C ALA A 81 -18.37 -12.89 18.59
N THR A 82 -17.32 -13.72 18.52
CA THR A 82 -16.72 -14.17 17.25
C THR A 82 -17.68 -15.08 16.48
N ALA A 83 -18.40 -15.96 17.18
CA ALA A 83 -19.44 -16.80 16.59
C ALA A 83 -20.59 -15.95 16.05
N ILE A 84 -21.09 -14.96 16.81
CA ILE A 84 -22.15 -14.04 16.39
C ILE A 84 -21.68 -13.19 15.19
N TYR A 85 -20.47 -12.62 15.23
CA TYR A 85 -19.92 -11.86 14.11
C TYR A 85 -19.76 -12.73 12.85
N SER A 86 -19.27 -13.96 13.01
CA SER A 86 -19.20 -14.94 11.92
C SER A 86 -20.59 -15.32 11.42
N TRP A 87 -21.59 -15.40 12.30
CA TRP A 87 -22.98 -15.71 11.95
C TRP A 87 -23.67 -14.53 11.26
N VAL A 88 -23.36 -13.28 11.63
CA VAL A 88 -23.84 -12.07 10.95
C VAL A 88 -23.21 -11.92 9.57
N LYS A 89 -21.90 -12.17 9.45
CA LYS A 89 -21.21 -12.24 8.14
C LYS A 89 -21.69 -13.42 7.29
N PHE A 90 -21.95 -14.56 7.94
CA PHE A 90 -22.58 -15.71 7.33
C PHE A 90 -24.07 -15.47 7.07
N ALA A 91 -24.76 -14.52 7.70
CA ALA A 91 -26.15 -14.17 7.39
C ALA A 91 -26.22 -13.20 6.20
N GLU A 92 -25.22 -12.35 5.98
CA GLU A 92 -25.11 -11.56 4.74
C GLU A 92 -24.89 -12.46 3.50
N ILE A 93 -24.09 -13.50 3.63
CA ILE A 93 -23.87 -14.53 2.59
C ILE A 93 -24.99 -15.59 2.62
N GLY A 94 -25.48 -15.87 3.81
CA GLY A 94 -26.40 -16.96 4.12
C GLY A 94 -27.85 -16.59 3.87
N TYR A 95 -28.22 -15.32 3.79
CA TYR A 95 -29.53 -14.92 3.28
C TYR A 95 -29.72 -15.45 1.87
N PHE A 96 -28.71 -15.32 1.01
CA PHE A 96 -28.73 -15.87 -0.35
C PHE A 96 -28.64 -17.40 -0.37
N LEU A 97 -27.84 -18.01 0.52
CA LEU A 97 -27.78 -19.46 0.64
C LEU A 97 -29.12 -20.06 1.16
N ILE A 98 -29.76 -19.40 2.12
CA ILE A 98 -31.07 -19.78 2.68
C ILE A 98 -32.15 -19.59 1.62
N GLN A 99 -32.14 -18.48 0.87
CA GLN A 99 -33.04 -18.30 -0.26
C GLN A 99 -32.83 -19.40 -1.32
N ALA A 100 -31.57 -19.70 -1.69
CA ALA A 100 -31.26 -20.78 -2.61
C ALA A 100 -31.71 -22.16 -2.09
N ILE A 101 -31.51 -22.45 -0.80
CA ILE A 101 -31.96 -23.70 -0.15
C ILE A 101 -33.49 -23.77 -0.14
N VAL A 102 -34.18 -22.71 0.31
CA VAL A 102 -35.65 -22.66 0.36
C VAL A 102 -36.24 -22.85 -1.03
N LEU A 103 -35.71 -22.17 -2.03
CA LEU A 103 -36.18 -22.32 -3.40
C LEU A 103 -35.85 -23.69 -4.01
N THR A 104 -34.70 -24.28 -3.66
CA THR A 104 -34.36 -25.67 -4.02
C THR A 104 -35.34 -26.66 -3.40
N LEU A 105 -35.72 -26.46 -2.13
CA LEU A 105 -36.71 -27.28 -1.43
C LEU A 105 -38.11 -27.14 -2.05
N ILE A 106 -38.53 -25.93 -2.43
CA ILE A 106 -39.80 -25.68 -3.15
C ILE A 106 -39.78 -26.39 -4.52
N THR A 107 -38.66 -26.29 -5.24
CA THR A 107 -38.49 -26.95 -6.54
C THR A 107 -38.54 -28.48 -6.41
N LEU A 108 -37.86 -29.04 -5.41
CA LEU A 108 -37.82 -30.48 -5.15
C LEU A 108 -39.19 -31.02 -4.72
N THR A 109 -39.91 -30.32 -3.83
CA THR A 109 -41.26 -30.72 -3.41
C THR A 109 -42.26 -30.64 -4.57
N SER A 110 -42.15 -29.63 -5.43
CA SER A 110 -42.97 -29.51 -6.64
C SER A 110 -42.69 -30.63 -7.64
N PHE A 111 -41.41 -31.00 -7.84
CA PHE A 111 -41.02 -32.14 -8.68
C PHE A 111 -41.51 -33.48 -8.14
N ILE A 112 -41.39 -33.73 -6.82
CA ILE A 112 -41.93 -34.94 -6.18
C ILE A 112 -43.44 -35.02 -6.37
N THR A 113 -44.15 -33.89 -6.23
CA THR A 113 -45.60 -33.80 -6.43
C THR A 113 -45.96 -34.13 -7.89
N LEU A 114 -45.19 -33.62 -8.85
CA LEU A 114 -45.33 -33.92 -10.28
C LEU A 114 -45.14 -35.41 -10.59
N MET A 115 -44.12 -36.04 -10.01
CA MET A 115 -43.83 -37.47 -10.16
C MET A 115 -44.94 -38.34 -9.58
N ARG A 116 -45.48 -37.97 -8.41
CA ARG A 116 -46.63 -38.64 -7.79
C ARG A 116 -47.90 -38.51 -8.65
N ALA A 117 -48.16 -37.32 -9.19
CA ALA A 117 -49.30 -37.09 -10.10
C ALA A 117 -49.18 -37.92 -11.40
N LYS A 118 -47.97 -38.03 -11.98
CA LYS A 118 -47.70 -38.88 -13.14
C LYS A 118 -47.94 -40.37 -12.86
N SER A 119 -47.56 -40.84 -11.67
CA SER A 119 -47.81 -42.23 -11.25
C SER A 119 -49.32 -42.53 -11.13
N CYS A 120 -50.09 -41.60 -10.55
CA CYS A 120 -51.55 -41.73 -10.42
C CYS A 120 -52.32 -41.68 -11.77
N ARG A 121 -51.69 -41.14 -12.82
CA ARG A 121 -52.26 -41.06 -14.18
C ARG A 121 -52.41 -42.43 -14.84
N ARG A 122 -51.69 -43.46 -14.37
CA ARG A 122 -51.80 -44.84 -14.88
C ARG A 122 -53.03 -45.60 -14.37
N THR A 123 -53.72 -45.09 -13.35
CA THR A 123 -54.78 -45.85 -12.65
C THR A 123 -56.16 -45.18 -12.65
N SER A 124 -56.33 -43.98 -13.21
CA SER A 124 -57.63 -43.27 -13.18
C SER A 124 -57.96 -42.51 -14.47
N ASN A 125 -59.22 -42.57 -14.90
CA ASN A 125 -59.77 -41.96 -16.11
C ASN A 125 -60.10 -40.45 -15.95
N ALA A 126 -59.32 -39.72 -15.14
CA ALA A 126 -59.71 -38.42 -14.63
C ALA A 126 -59.01 -37.24 -15.35
N LYS A 127 -59.75 -36.14 -15.54
CA LYS A 127 -59.23 -34.83 -16.00
C LYS A 127 -58.49 -34.06 -14.89
N VAL A 128 -58.79 -34.37 -13.63
CA VAL A 128 -58.22 -33.74 -12.41
C VAL A 128 -56.69 -33.87 -12.27
N PRO A 129 -56.05 -35.02 -12.60
CA PRO A 129 -54.59 -35.17 -12.55
C PRO A 129 -53.83 -34.27 -13.52
N PHE A 130 -54.44 -33.89 -14.64
CA PHE A 130 -53.78 -33.00 -15.61
C PHE A 130 -53.72 -31.56 -15.13
N VAL A 131 -54.81 -31.05 -14.53
CA VAL A 131 -54.86 -29.69 -13.99
C VAL A 131 -53.87 -29.52 -12.84
N LEU A 132 -53.80 -30.50 -11.94
CA LEU A 132 -52.82 -30.49 -10.83
C LEU A 132 -51.37 -30.62 -11.32
N TRP A 133 -51.13 -31.42 -12.37
CA TRP A 133 -49.82 -31.52 -13.00
C TRP A 133 -49.40 -30.21 -13.66
N ALA A 134 -50.30 -29.58 -14.41
CA ALA A 134 -50.05 -28.29 -15.05
C ALA A 134 -49.81 -27.17 -14.02
N ALA A 135 -50.59 -27.14 -12.93
CA ALA A 135 -50.40 -26.21 -11.82
C ALA A 135 -49.04 -26.41 -11.13
N GLY A 136 -48.66 -27.66 -10.83
CA GLY A 136 -47.36 -27.98 -10.23
C GLY A 136 -46.18 -27.59 -11.13
N LEU A 137 -46.29 -27.83 -12.43
CA LEU A 137 -45.29 -27.39 -13.40
C LEU A 137 -45.18 -25.87 -13.46
N ALA A 138 -46.31 -25.15 -13.50
CA ALA A 138 -46.34 -23.70 -13.53
C ALA A 138 -45.69 -23.08 -12.28
N VAL A 139 -46.00 -23.61 -11.08
CA VAL A 139 -45.37 -23.17 -9.82
C VAL A 139 -43.87 -23.47 -9.81
N THR A 140 -43.45 -24.62 -10.34
CA THR A 140 -42.03 -24.97 -10.43
C THR A 140 -41.28 -23.99 -11.33
N LEU A 141 -41.83 -23.71 -12.52
CA LEU A 141 -41.21 -22.78 -13.48
C LEU A 141 -41.18 -21.34 -12.94
N ALA A 142 -42.26 -20.89 -12.28
CA ALA A 142 -42.28 -19.57 -11.63
C ALA A 142 -41.24 -19.47 -10.51
N THR A 143 -41.08 -20.53 -9.71
CA THR A 143 -40.07 -20.60 -8.64
C THR A 143 -38.66 -20.57 -9.22
N LEU A 144 -38.39 -21.33 -10.28
CA LEU A 144 -37.09 -21.33 -10.96
C LEU A 144 -36.76 -19.96 -11.57
N GLY A 145 -37.76 -19.25 -12.10
CA GLY A 145 -37.60 -17.86 -12.56
C GLY A 145 -37.18 -16.93 -11.43
N LEU A 146 -37.88 -16.99 -10.29
CA LEU A 146 -37.52 -16.20 -9.10
C LEU A 146 -36.13 -16.53 -8.55
N VAL A 147 -35.72 -17.81 -8.55
CA VAL A 147 -34.35 -18.22 -8.19
C VAL A 147 -33.34 -17.58 -9.13
N ALA A 148 -33.58 -17.67 -10.44
CA ALA A 148 -32.67 -17.15 -11.43
C ALA A 148 -32.52 -15.63 -11.28
N ASP A 149 -33.63 -14.91 -11.02
CA ASP A 149 -33.62 -13.47 -10.77
C ASP A 149 -32.86 -13.11 -9.50
N VAL A 150 -33.11 -13.82 -8.38
CA VAL A 150 -32.38 -13.60 -7.12
C VAL A 150 -30.90 -13.90 -7.30
N ILE A 151 -30.53 -14.99 -7.95
CA ILE A 151 -29.12 -15.32 -8.22
C ILE A 151 -28.50 -14.27 -9.13
N ALA A 152 -29.19 -13.83 -10.19
CA ALA A 152 -28.71 -12.80 -11.09
C ALA A 152 -28.48 -11.48 -10.35
N GLU A 153 -29.43 -11.06 -9.52
CA GLU A 153 -29.30 -9.85 -8.69
C GLU A 153 -28.18 -9.99 -7.66
N SER A 154 -28.05 -11.16 -7.02
CA SER A 154 -26.94 -11.47 -6.10
C SER A 154 -25.60 -11.40 -6.80
N VAL A 155 -25.49 -11.97 -8.00
CA VAL A 155 -24.27 -11.95 -8.80
C VAL A 155 -23.96 -10.53 -9.24
N VAL A 156 -24.97 -9.72 -9.60
CA VAL A 156 -24.79 -8.30 -9.95
C VAL A 156 -24.39 -7.46 -8.73
N LEU A 157 -24.98 -7.69 -7.56
CA LEU A 157 -24.63 -7.01 -6.31
C LEU A 157 -23.22 -7.41 -5.86
N TYR A 158 -22.90 -8.70 -5.93
CA TYR A 158 -21.59 -9.25 -5.59
C TYR A 158 -20.53 -8.84 -6.61
N SER A 159 -20.88 -8.72 -7.90
CA SER A 159 -19.96 -8.23 -8.92
C SER A 159 -19.66 -6.75 -8.75
N ARG A 160 -20.62 -5.98 -8.23
CA ARG A 160 -20.44 -4.58 -7.85
C ARG A 160 -19.72 -4.39 -6.51
N GLN A 161 -19.34 -5.45 -5.79
CA GLN A 161 -18.51 -5.28 -4.61
C GLN A 161 -17.10 -4.83 -5.02
N PHE A 162 -16.59 -3.86 -4.27
CA PHE A 162 -15.26 -3.29 -4.47
C PHE A 162 -14.26 -3.98 -3.56
N CYS A 163 -13.03 -4.12 -4.03
CA CYS A 163 -11.98 -4.71 -3.20
C CYS A 163 -11.44 -3.71 -2.16
N TYR A 164 -11.58 -2.40 -2.39
CA TYR A 164 -11.23 -1.33 -1.44
C TYR A 164 -11.85 0.01 -1.87
N LYS A 165 -11.85 1.01 -0.98
CA LYS A 165 -12.30 2.38 -1.27
C LYS A 165 -11.42 3.04 -2.33
N PRO A 166 -11.95 3.78 -3.31
CA PRO A 166 -11.14 4.45 -4.31
C PRO A 166 -10.04 5.31 -3.69
N ILE A 167 -8.85 5.30 -4.29
CA ILE A 167 -7.71 6.11 -3.85
C ILE A 167 -7.43 7.16 -4.90
N ALA A 168 -7.22 8.40 -4.46
CA ALA A 168 -6.74 9.47 -5.31
C ALA A 168 -5.21 9.55 -5.24
N PHE A 169 -4.54 9.37 -6.36
CA PHE A 169 -3.10 9.63 -6.49
C PHE A 169 -2.90 11.02 -7.10
N LEU A 170 -1.99 11.82 -6.56
CA LEU A 170 -1.60 13.09 -7.18
C LEU A 170 -0.81 12.79 -8.44
N HIS A 171 -1.30 13.20 -9.62
CA HIS A 171 -0.74 12.87 -10.93
C HIS A 171 -0.83 14.04 -11.91
N GLY A 172 0.34 14.57 -12.30
CA GLY A 172 0.44 15.72 -13.18
C GLY A 172 -0.20 16.94 -12.54
N ASN A 173 -1.15 17.57 -13.24
CA ASN A 173 -1.88 18.76 -12.76
C ASN A 173 -3.24 18.42 -12.13
N GLY A 174 -3.46 17.17 -11.70
CA GLY A 174 -4.70 16.76 -11.06
C GLY A 174 -4.56 15.48 -10.26
N ILE A 175 -5.64 14.70 -10.19
CA ILE A 175 -5.66 13.42 -9.47
C ILE A 175 -5.99 12.27 -10.40
N ARG A 176 -5.43 11.11 -10.12
CA ARG A 176 -5.81 9.84 -10.73
C ARG A 176 -6.54 9.00 -9.69
N VAL A 177 -7.80 8.69 -9.96
CA VAL A 177 -8.62 7.89 -9.07
C VAL A 177 -8.48 6.42 -9.46
N HIS A 178 -8.03 5.60 -8.53
CA HIS A 178 -7.86 4.16 -8.71
C HIS A 178 -8.83 3.38 -7.83
N TRP A 179 -9.45 2.35 -8.39
CA TRP A 179 -10.28 1.42 -7.62
C TRP A 179 -10.19 0.01 -8.20
N CYS A 180 -10.68 -0.98 -7.45
CA CYS A 180 -10.75 -2.35 -7.92
C CYS A 180 -12.11 -2.99 -7.69
N THR A 181 -12.48 -3.85 -8.64
CA THR A 181 -13.68 -4.70 -8.60
C THR A 181 -13.26 -6.16 -8.44
N PHE A 182 -14.10 -6.99 -7.80
CA PHE A 182 -13.78 -8.42 -7.64
C PHE A 182 -13.69 -9.18 -8.97
N PHE A 183 -14.52 -8.80 -9.94
CA PHE A 183 -14.57 -9.42 -11.27
C PHE A 183 -14.28 -8.42 -12.37
N LYS A 184 -13.89 -8.96 -13.54
CA LYS A 184 -13.57 -8.15 -14.72
C LYS A 184 -14.86 -7.60 -15.29
N GLN A 185 -15.06 -6.29 -15.14
CA GLN A 185 -16.26 -5.62 -15.61
C GLN A 185 -15.92 -4.21 -16.07
N GLU A 186 -16.79 -3.60 -16.88
CA GLU A 186 -16.72 -2.15 -17.07
C GLU A 186 -17.09 -1.46 -15.76
N SER A 187 -16.49 -0.30 -15.50
CA SER A 187 -16.85 0.52 -14.34
C SER A 187 -16.98 1.98 -14.75
N GLN A 188 -17.59 2.79 -13.89
CA GLN A 188 -17.81 4.20 -14.15
C GLN A 188 -17.45 5.02 -12.93
N LEU A 189 -16.77 6.14 -13.16
CA LEU A 189 -16.54 7.20 -12.18
C LEU A 189 -17.42 8.39 -12.55
N PHE A 190 -18.23 8.88 -11.62
CA PHE A 190 -19.07 10.06 -11.80
C PHE A 190 -18.40 11.29 -11.18
N THR A 191 -18.48 12.43 -11.87
CA THR A 191 -17.97 13.74 -11.45
C THR A 191 -19.06 14.80 -11.70
N GLY A 192 -19.97 14.97 -10.74
CA GLY A 192 -21.17 15.77 -10.94
C GLY A 192 -22.11 15.12 -11.96
N ASN A 193 -22.41 15.83 -13.06
CA ASN A 193 -23.27 15.34 -14.15
C ASN A 193 -22.48 14.60 -15.25
N SER A 194 -21.16 14.52 -15.14
CA SER A 194 -20.29 13.81 -16.08
C SER A 194 -19.93 12.43 -15.55
N TYR A 195 -19.56 11.51 -16.45
CA TYR A 195 -19.00 10.22 -16.07
C TYR A 195 -17.86 9.80 -16.99
N HIS A 196 -16.99 8.95 -16.46
CA HIS A 196 -15.87 8.34 -17.16
C HIS A 196 -16.05 6.83 -17.12
N ARG A 197 -16.10 6.17 -18.27
CA ARG A 197 -16.20 4.69 -18.36
C ARG A 197 -14.80 4.09 -18.50
N THR A 198 -14.54 3.01 -17.77
CA THR A 198 -13.35 2.18 -17.89
C THR A 198 -13.67 0.88 -18.64
N GLY A 199 -12.64 0.28 -19.25
CA GLY A 199 -12.78 -1.01 -19.93
C GLY A 199 -13.03 -2.19 -18.96
N LYS A 200 -13.21 -3.38 -19.53
CA LYS A 200 -13.48 -4.61 -18.77
C LYS A 200 -12.22 -5.13 -18.06
N ASP A 201 -12.02 -4.70 -16.82
CA ASP A 201 -10.88 -5.11 -15.98
C ASP A 201 -11.28 -5.22 -14.49
N ASN A 202 -10.37 -5.71 -13.65
CA ASN A 202 -10.48 -5.68 -12.18
C ASN A 202 -9.88 -4.40 -11.60
N PHE A 203 -8.92 -3.78 -12.29
CA PHE A 203 -8.23 -2.58 -11.84
C PHE A 203 -8.64 -1.41 -12.73
N HIS A 204 -9.17 -0.37 -12.13
CA HIS A 204 -9.73 0.78 -12.82
C HIS A 204 -8.97 2.04 -12.45
N SER A 205 -8.82 2.93 -13.41
CA SER A 205 -8.10 4.18 -13.26
C SER A 205 -8.72 5.24 -14.15
N VAL A 206 -8.97 6.42 -13.57
CA VAL A 206 -9.44 7.60 -14.30
C VAL A 206 -8.62 8.81 -13.87
N GLN A 207 -8.06 9.52 -14.84
CA GLN A 207 -7.41 10.80 -14.61
C GLN A 207 -8.46 11.91 -14.58
N LEU A 208 -8.43 12.72 -13.53
CA LEU A 208 -9.16 13.97 -13.39
C LEU A 208 -8.16 15.13 -13.47
N SER A 209 -8.53 16.19 -14.18
CA SER A 209 -7.69 17.38 -14.39
C SER A 209 -7.73 18.39 -13.22
N SER A 210 -8.43 18.06 -12.14
CA SER A 210 -8.59 18.94 -10.97
C SER A 210 -8.03 18.28 -9.71
N PHE A 211 -7.35 19.09 -8.89
CA PHE A 211 -6.99 18.74 -7.51
C PHE A 211 -8.16 18.86 -6.52
N ASN A 212 -9.28 19.41 -6.96
CA ASN A 212 -10.52 19.54 -6.20
C ASN A 212 -11.64 18.84 -6.96
N ALA A 213 -12.06 17.68 -6.47
CA ALA A 213 -13.05 16.85 -7.15
C ALA A 213 -13.98 16.18 -6.15
N LYS A 214 -15.28 16.25 -6.42
CA LYS A 214 -16.28 15.36 -5.83
C LYS A 214 -16.57 14.26 -6.83
N TYR A 215 -16.46 13.01 -6.42
CA TYR A 215 -16.68 11.87 -7.29
C TYR A 215 -17.39 10.73 -6.58
N SER A 216 -18.00 9.84 -7.35
CA SER A 216 -18.50 8.54 -6.87
C SER A 216 -18.17 7.48 -7.90
N VAL A 217 -18.12 6.21 -7.47
CA VAL A 217 -17.88 5.08 -8.38
C VAL A 217 -19.17 4.27 -8.48
N ALA A 218 -19.55 3.87 -9.70
CA ALA A 218 -20.77 3.11 -9.94
C ALA A 218 -20.84 1.83 -9.11
N GLY A 219 -21.82 1.74 -8.22
CA GLY A 219 -21.98 0.61 -7.30
C GLY A 219 -21.52 0.90 -5.86
N LEU A 220 -20.77 1.99 -5.64
CA LEU A 220 -20.56 2.53 -4.30
C LEU A 220 -21.69 3.51 -3.96
N GLN A 221 -22.25 3.35 -2.77
CA GLN A 221 -23.21 4.32 -2.21
C GLN A 221 -22.51 5.59 -1.69
N GLU A 222 -21.19 5.51 -1.46
CA GLU A 222 -20.39 6.63 -0.94
C GLU A 222 -19.97 7.59 -2.07
N SER A 223 -20.00 8.89 -1.77
CA SER A 223 -19.32 9.91 -2.56
C SER A 223 -18.05 10.37 -1.84
N PHE A 224 -17.00 10.60 -2.60
CA PHE A 224 -15.70 11.04 -2.13
C PHE A 224 -15.47 12.48 -2.54
N GLN A 225 -14.73 13.21 -1.70
CA GLN A 225 -14.32 14.57 -1.99
C GLN A 225 -12.85 14.73 -1.70
N ILE A 226 -12.11 15.13 -2.72
CA ILE A 226 -10.75 15.60 -2.60
C ILE A 226 -10.80 17.12 -2.73
N ALA A 227 -10.21 17.80 -1.75
CA ALA A 227 -10.07 19.25 -1.74
C ALA A 227 -8.65 19.58 -1.25
N LEU A 228 -7.73 19.84 -2.18
CA LEU A 228 -6.42 20.36 -1.83
C LEU A 228 -6.49 21.88 -1.66
N PRO A 229 -5.95 22.42 -0.55
CA PRO A 229 -5.90 23.86 -0.36
C PRO A 229 -5.07 24.53 -1.46
N ASP A 230 -5.22 25.84 -1.62
CA ASP A 230 -4.43 26.61 -2.58
C ASP A 230 -2.95 26.67 -2.20
N LYS A 231 -2.65 26.55 -0.91
CA LYS A 231 -1.31 26.41 -0.37
C LYS A 231 -1.25 25.18 0.52
N VAL A 232 -0.25 24.33 0.30
CA VAL A 232 0.01 23.18 1.16
C VAL A 232 0.51 23.70 2.50
N SER A 233 -0.13 23.22 3.57
CA SER A 233 0.19 23.56 4.95
C SER A 233 0.73 22.34 5.70
N ARG A 234 0.22 21.13 5.39
CA ARG A 234 0.65 19.92 6.09
C ARG A 234 0.54 18.68 5.22
N PHE A 235 1.52 17.79 5.29
CA PHE A 235 1.44 16.46 4.69
C PHE A 235 2.03 15.39 5.61
N VAL A 236 1.67 14.12 5.36
CA VAL A 236 2.21 12.97 6.08
C VAL A 236 3.18 12.21 5.21
N VAL A 237 4.30 11.76 5.79
CA VAL A 237 5.23 10.80 5.21
C VAL A 237 5.16 9.50 6.00
N MET A 238 5.00 8.38 5.30
CA MET A 238 4.92 7.04 5.87
C MET A 238 5.47 6.06 4.83
N THR A 239 6.04 4.92 5.21
CA THR A 239 6.57 3.96 4.22
C THR A 239 6.61 2.57 4.83
N ASP A 240 6.90 1.55 4.01
CA ASP A 240 7.11 0.18 4.49
C ASP A 240 5.87 -0.32 5.23
N ILE A 241 4.70 -0.17 4.60
CA ILE A 241 3.43 -0.67 5.15
C ILE A 241 3.36 -2.19 5.00
N HIS A 242 3.97 -2.78 3.95
CA HIS A 242 3.95 -4.22 3.66
C HIS A 242 2.53 -4.83 3.75
N SER A 243 1.53 -4.12 3.24
CA SER A 243 0.12 -4.55 3.30
C SER A 243 -0.45 -4.71 4.73
N ASN A 244 0.21 -4.16 5.74
CA ASN A 244 -0.27 -4.11 7.11
C ASN A 244 -0.96 -2.77 7.38
N ASN A 245 -2.28 -2.75 7.23
CA ASN A 245 -3.09 -1.54 7.38
C ASN A 245 -3.58 -1.29 8.82
N ASN A 246 -3.01 -1.94 9.83
CA ASN A 246 -3.48 -1.82 11.21
C ASN A 246 -3.33 -0.40 11.77
N PHE A 247 -2.37 0.37 11.26
CA PHE A 247 -2.04 1.70 11.77
C PHE A 247 -2.64 2.85 10.95
N THR A 248 -3.22 2.56 9.79
CA THR A 248 -3.73 3.61 8.90
C THR A 248 -5.14 4.05 9.27
N SER A 249 -5.95 3.18 9.88
CA SER A 249 -7.34 3.50 10.26
C SER A 249 -7.49 4.53 11.39
N SER A 250 -6.49 4.65 12.26
CA SER A 250 -6.50 5.59 13.39
C SER A 250 -5.82 6.92 13.05
N MET A 251 -5.34 7.08 11.82
CA MET A 251 -4.67 8.31 11.41
C MET A 251 -5.63 9.50 11.43
N ARG A 252 -5.21 10.56 12.11
CA ARG A 252 -5.88 11.87 12.02
C ARG A 252 -5.92 12.33 10.58
N THR A 253 -6.96 13.09 10.20
CA THR A 253 -7.17 13.54 8.81
C THR A 253 -6.85 15.01 8.58
N ASP A 254 -6.21 15.68 9.55
CA ASP A 254 -5.84 17.10 9.51
C ASP A 254 -4.52 17.34 8.77
N PHE A 255 -4.43 16.81 7.56
CA PHE A 255 -3.34 17.00 6.61
C PHE A 255 -3.89 17.08 5.18
N ASP A 256 -3.10 17.60 4.25
CA ASP A 256 -3.52 17.86 2.87
C ASP A 256 -3.41 16.61 1.98
N PHE A 257 -2.28 15.89 2.08
CA PHE A 257 -2.02 14.64 1.36
C PHE A 257 -0.99 13.76 2.08
N MET A 258 -0.77 12.54 1.57
CA MET A 258 0.25 11.59 2.05
C MET A 258 1.34 11.35 1.01
N VAL A 259 2.54 11.03 1.48
CA VAL A 259 3.71 10.65 0.67
C VAL A 259 4.22 9.31 1.18
N PHE A 260 4.30 8.34 0.29
CA PHE A 260 4.89 7.04 0.55
C PHE A 260 6.31 6.95 -0.02
N CYS A 261 7.26 6.51 0.79
CA CYS A 261 8.65 6.32 0.34
C CYS A 261 8.89 4.94 -0.31
N GLY A 262 7.90 4.04 -0.36
CA GLY A 262 8.00 2.71 -0.97
C GLY A 262 7.47 1.60 -0.07
N ASP A 263 7.58 0.37 -0.55
CA ASP A 263 7.21 -0.88 0.13
C ASP A 263 5.80 -0.87 0.74
N GLN A 264 4.84 -0.39 -0.04
CA GLN A 264 3.43 -0.47 0.32
C GLN A 264 2.91 -1.90 0.18
N SER A 265 3.44 -2.62 -0.81
CA SER A 265 3.23 -4.05 -1.00
C SER A 265 4.46 -4.85 -0.54
N ASN A 266 4.26 -6.12 -0.17
CA ASN A 266 5.38 -7.01 0.17
C ASN A 266 5.97 -7.73 -1.05
N ASP A 267 5.18 -7.93 -2.10
CA ASP A 267 5.52 -8.74 -3.27
C ASP A 267 5.12 -8.04 -4.58
N GLY A 268 4.73 -6.76 -4.53
CA GLY A 268 4.34 -6.00 -5.71
C GLY A 268 2.99 -6.40 -6.31
N ASN A 269 2.21 -7.29 -5.69
CA ASN A 269 0.93 -7.72 -6.28
C ASN A 269 -0.23 -6.78 -5.93
N ILE A 270 -1.23 -6.71 -6.82
CA ILE A 270 -2.38 -5.79 -6.68
C ILE A 270 -3.13 -6.02 -5.36
N LYS A 271 -3.38 -7.27 -4.95
CA LYS A 271 -4.11 -7.59 -3.70
C LYS A 271 -3.43 -7.00 -2.46
N GLN A 272 -2.11 -6.95 -2.45
CA GLN A 272 -1.33 -6.36 -1.36
C GLN A 272 -1.43 -4.84 -1.32
N TYR A 273 -1.38 -4.17 -2.48
CA TYR A 273 -1.69 -2.75 -2.56
C TYR A 273 -3.12 -2.45 -2.08
N GLN A 274 -4.11 -3.25 -2.53
CA GLN A 274 -5.50 -3.13 -2.08
C GLN A 274 -5.58 -3.15 -0.55
N LYS A 275 -4.91 -4.14 0.08
CA LYS A 275 -4.87 -4.26 1.54
C LYS A 275 -4.15 -3.07 2.20
N ALA A 276 -3.01 -2.63 1.67
CA ALA A 276 -2.27 -1.48 2.20
C ALA A 276 -3.14 -0.21 2.24
N PHE A 277 -3.97 -0.04 1.22
CA PHE A 277 -4.75 1.18 1.04
C PHE A 277 -6.18 1.14 1.60
N GLU A 278 -6.70 -0.04 1.91
CA GLU A 278 -8.09 -0.28 2.35
C GLU A 278 -8.55 0.65 3.48
N LYS A 279 -7.66 0.94 4.44
CA LYS A 279 -7.95 1.73 5.63
C LYS A 279 -7.29 3.11 5.64
N LEU A 280 -6.74 3.56 4.52
CA LEU A 280 -6.17 4.89 4.44
C LEU A 280 -7.27 5.96 4.58
N PRO A 281 -6.95 7.10 5.23
CA PRO A 281 -7.76 8.30 5.11
C PRO A 281 -8.04 8.64 3.64
N GLN A 282 -9.22 9.18 3.36
CA GLN A 282 -9.61 9.63 2.02
C GLN A 282 -8.91 10.95 1.66
N LYS A 283 -7.59 10.85 1.46
CA LYS A 283 -6.67 11.95 1.14
C LYS A 283 -5.84 11.55 -0.07
N PRO A 284 -5.39 12.51 -0.90
CA PRO A 284 -4.52 12.20 -2.01
C PRO A 284 -3.21 11.58 -1.54
N VAL A 285 -2.63 10.71 -2.35
CA VAL A 285 -1.36 10.06 -2.06
C VAL A 285 -0.36 10.24 -3.20
N MET A 286 0.92 10.29 -2.87
CA MET A 286 2.04 10.10 -3.78
C MET A 286 2.90 8.96 -3.26
N MET A 287 3.64 8.29 -4.14
CA MET A 287 4.39 7.11 -3.76
C MET A 287 5.65 6.94 -4.60
N ALA A 288 6.80 6.74 -3.95
CA ALA A 288 8.01 6.21 -4.55
C ALA A 288 7.91 4.69 -4.69
N MET A 289 8.71 4.11 -5.60
CA MET A 289 8.81 2.65 -5.71
C MET A 289 9.81 2.10 -4.68
N GLY A 290 9.38 1.13 -3.87
CA GLY A 290 10.29 0.34 -3.04
C GLY A 290 10.78 -0.95 -3.70
N ASN A 291 11.71 -1.66 -3.05
CA ASN A 291 12.26 -2.90 -3.59
C ASN A 291 11.29 -4.08 -3.52
N HIS A 292 10.31 -4.05 -2.61
CA HIS A 292 9.20 -5.01 -2.58
C HIS A 292 8.15 -4.67 -3.65
N ASP A 293 7.88 -3.39 -3.87
CA ASP A 293 6.96 -2.93 -4.91
C ASP A 293 7.43 -3.29 -6.33
N ALA A 294 8.74 -3.18 -6.57
CA ALA A 294 9.40 -3.48 -7.84
C ALA A 294 9.33 -4.96 -8.27
N ARG A 295 8.82 -5.84 -7.41
CA ARG A 295 8.67 -7.29 -7.69
C ARG A 295 7.47 -7.61 -8.57
N GLY A 296 6.55 -6.67 -8.75
CA GLY A 296 5.28 -6.95 -9.40
C GLY A 296 4.73 -5.82 -10.25
N LYS A 297 3.52 -5.39 -9.93
CA LYS A 297 2.63 -4.55 -10.73
C LYS A 297 2.66 -3.08 -10.33
N PHE A 298 3.80 -2.57 -9.83
CA PHE A 298 3.93 -1.15 -9.45
C PHE A 298 3.54 -0.22 -10.61
N ASP A 299 4.02 -0.47 -11.84
CA ASP A 299 3.69 0.36 -13.01
C ASP A 299 2.19 0.38 -13.31
N GLN A 300 1.46 -0.71 -13.03
CA GLN A 300 0.00 -0.77 -13.18
C GLN A 300 -0.71 0.08 -12.13
N VAL A 301 -0.18 0.11 -10.89
CA VAL A 301 -0.73 0.88 -9.77
C VAL A 301 -0.47 2.36 -9.95
N MET A 302 0.79 2.75 -10.21
CA MET A 302 1.18 4.16 -10.24
C MET A 302 1.01 4.83 -11.60
N GLN A 303 1.08 4.06 -12.69
CA GLN A 303 0.94 4.55 -14.07
C GLN A 303 1.80 5.79 -14.34
N ARG A 304 3.05 5.72 -13.91
CA ARG A 304 4.07 6.78 -14.01
C ARG A 304 5.46 6.17 -13.99
N ASP A 305 6.43 6.90 -14.52
CA ASP A 305 7.85 6.58 -14.36
C ASP A 305 8.25 6.51 -12.89
N VAL A 306 9.25 5.69 -12.59
CA VAL A 306 9.77 5.47 -11.22
C VAL A 306 10.62 6.64 -10.71
N ASN A 307 11.18 7.43 -11.64
CA ASN A 307 11.83 8.70 -11.36
C ASN A 307 10.93 9.80 -11.93
N PHE A 308 10.38 10.66 -11.09
CA PHE A 308 9.48 11.72 -11.54
C PHE A 308 9.47 12.93 -10.61
N TYR A 309 9.09 14.07 -11.15
CA TYR A 309 8.81 15.28 -10.39
C TYR A 309 7.31 15.47 -10.26
N GLN A 310 6.85 15.88 -9.07
CA GLN A 310 5.46 16.25 -8.83
C GLN A 310 5.42 17.56 -8.04
N GLN A 311 4.79 18.57 -8.63
CA GLN A 311 4.46 19.80 -7.91
C GLN A 311 3.06 19.69 -7.32
N VAL A 312 2.90 20.09 -6.06
CA VAL A 312 1.63 20.22 -5.37
C VAL A 312 1.58 21.64 -4.81
N ARG A 313 0.91 22.53 -5.54
CA ARG A 313 0.85 23.97 -5.22
C ARG A 313 2.26 24.57 -5.03
N ASN A 314 2.58 25.03 -3.83
CA ASN A 314 3.85 25.66 -3.44
C ASN A 314 4.97 24.67 -3.07
N VAL A 315 4.74 23.36 -3.24
CA VAL A 315 5.70 22.31 -2.85
C VAL A 315 6.08 21.46 -4.05
N GLY A 316 7.38 21.17 -4.21
CA GLY A 316 7.90 20.25 -5.22
C GLY A 316 8.47 18.98 -4.60
N PHE A 317 8.23 17.84 -5.25
CA PHE A 317 8.75 16.53 -4.85
C PHE A 317 9.50 15.88 -6.00
N TYR A 318 10.74 15.46 -5.75
CA TYR A 318 11.48 14.57 -6.65
C TYR A 318 11.43 13.16 -6.10
N PHE A 319 10.78 12.26 -6.81
CA PHE A 319 10.77 10.83 -6.52
C PHE A 319 11.88 10.18 -7.33
N ILE A 320 12.77 9.47 -6.66
CA ILE A 320 13.88 8.76 -7.30
C ILE A 320 13.92 7.30 -6.86
N PHE A 321 14.43 6.45 -7.75
CA PHE A 321 14.50 5.03 -7.58
C PHE A 321 15.89 4.50 -7.91
N VAL A 322 16.56 3.96 -6.89
CA VAL A 322 17.95 3.47 -6.98
C VAL A 322 18.07 1.95 -6.85
N GLN A 323 16.96 1.22 -6.62
CA GLN A 323 17.03 -0.16 -6.14
C GLN A 323 15.95 -1.10 -6.71
N LYS A 324 16.27 -1.88 -7.75
CA LYS A 324 15.41 -2.99 -8.21
C LYS A 324 15.83 -4.31 -7.57
N GLY A 325 15.18 -4.71 -6.47
CA GLY A 325 15.57 -5.89 -5.69
C GLY A 325 16.73 -5.59 -4.74
N THR A 326 17.62 -6.55 -4.49
CA THR A 326 18.84 -6.33 -3.69
C THR A 326 20.03 -6.92 -4.43
N PRO A 327 21.18 -6.23 -4.55
CA PRO A 327 21.55 -4.94 -3.94
C PRO A 327 21.24 -3.69 -4.80
N VAL A 328 21.48 -2.49 -4.24
CA VAL A 328 21.57 -1.22 -5.00
C VAL A 328 22.69 -1.35 -6.04
N SER A 329 22.54 -0.70 -7.21
CA SER A 329 23.60 -0.65 -8.22
C SER A 329 23.97 0.78 -8.58
N ASP A 330 25.27 1.04 -8.75
CA ASP A 330 25.81 2.35 -9.12
C ASP A 330 25.17 2.90 -10.40
N LYS A 331 24.93 2.04 -11.39
CA LYS A 331 24.21 2.43 -12.62
C LYS A 331 22.81 3.01 -12.33
N LYS A 332 22.08 2.46 -11.35
CA LYS A 332 20.76 2.97 -10.97
C LYS A 332 20.87 4.27 -10.17
N VAL A 333 21.90 4.39 -9.33
CA VAL A 333 22.25 5.65 -8.68
C VAL A 333 22.53 6.72 -9.74
N ASP A 334 23.36 6.44 -10.74
CA ASP A 334 23.69 7.38 -11.82
C ASP A 334 22.44 7.87 -12.56
N VAL A 335 21.53 6.96 -12.90
CA VAL A 335 20.27 7.31 -13.57
C VAL A 335 19.40 8.21 -12.69
N ALA A 336 19.28 7.91 -11.39
CA ALA A 336 18.53 8.73 -10.44
C ALA A 336 19.17 10.12 -10.26
N MET A 337 20.49 10.18 -10.14
CA MET A 337 21.23 11.43 -9.96
C MET A 337 21.21 12.28 -11.24
N GLN A 338 21.25 11.63 -12.41
CA GLN A 338 21.11 12.32 -13.69
C GLN A 338 19.72 12.92 -13.83
N PHE A 339 18.67 12.17 -13.48
CA PHE A 339 17.31 12.69 -13.44
C PHE A 339 17.19 13.94 -12.56
N LEU A 340 17.77 13.93 -11.35
CA LEU A 340 17.77 15.10 -10.46
C LEU A 340 18.46 16.31 -11.10
N ARG A 341 19.66 16.12 -11.67
CA ARG A 341 20.41 17.20 -12.34
C ARG A 341 19.64 17.79 -13.51
N ASP A 342 19.03 16.95 -14.34
CA ASP A 342 18.31 17.39 -15.52
C ASP A 342 17.01 18.10 -15.17
N ASN A 343 16.37 17.75 -14.05
CA ASN A 343 15.03 18.21 -13.71
C ASN A 343 14.97 19.22 -12.56
N ILE A 344 16.08 19.57 -11.90
CA ILE A 344 16.06 20.50 -10.75
C ILE A 344 15.43 21.86 -11.08
N HIS A 345 15.50 22.28 -12.34
CA HIS A 345 14.90 23.52 -12.83
C HIS A 345 13.37 23.53 -12.72
N LEU A 346 12.70 22.37 -12.71
CA LEU A 346 11.24 22.26 -12.55
C LEU A 346 10.76 22.85 -11.22
N SER A 347 11.65 22.92 -10.22
CA SER A 347 11.35 23.51 -8.91
C SER A 347 11.66 25.00 -8.77
N ALA A 348 11.99 25.73 -9.86
CA ALA A 348 12.40 27.14 -9.77
C ALA A 348 11.34 28.08 -9.13
N GLY A 349 10.06 27.71 -9.15
CA GLY A 349 8.95 28.52 -8.61
C GLY A 349 8.36 28.07 -7.28
N VAL A 350 8.83 26.97 -6.68
CA VAL A 350 8.24 26.45 -5.43
C VAL A 350 8.91 27.00 -4.18
N GLU A 351 8.21 26.96 -3.05
CA GLU A 351 8.70 27.44 -1.74
C GLU A 351 9.52 26.37 -1.01
N HIS A 352 9.14 25.11 -1.20
CA HIS A 352 9.77 23.95 -0.54
C HIS A 352 9.99 22.83 -1.55
N VAL A 353 11.19 22.23 -1.52
CA VAL A 353 11.53 21.07 -2.33
C VAL A 353 11.88 19.90 -1.40
N PHE A 354 11.34 18.72 -1.72
CA PHE A 354 11.63 17.48 -1.02
C PHE A 354 12.10 16.41 -2.01
N ILE A 355 13.00 15.53 -1.56
CA ILE A 355 13.41 14.34 -2.31
C ILE A 355 12.84 13.12 -1.60
N VAL A 356 12.26 12.19 -2.35
CA VAL A 356 11.65 10.97 -1.85
C VAL A 356 12.30 9.78 -2.55
N VAL A 357 12.82 8.84 -1.79
CA VAL A 357 13.50 7.64 -2.27
C VAL A 357 13.20 6.50 -1.31
N HIS A 358 13.15 5.26 -1.76
CA HIS A 358 12.93 4.15 -0.82
C HIS A 358 14.18 3.81 -0.02
N TYR A 359 15.29 3.62 -0.72
CA TYR A 359 16.52 3.14 -0.11
C TYR A 359 17.19 4.22 0.78
N PRO A 360 17.81 3.85 1.92
CA PRO A 360 18.32 4.81 2.86
C PRO A 360 19.53 5.60 2.31
N VAL A 361 19.50 6.91 2.52
CA VAL A 361 20.67 7.78 2.27
C VAL A 361 21.65 7.68 3.44
N TYR A 362 21.14 7.80 4.65
CA TYR A 362 21.82 7.48 5.91
C TYR A 362 20.99 6.45 6.64
N SER A 363 21.63 5.62 7.44
CA SER A 363 20.93 4.52 8.09
C SER A 363 21.58 4.16 9.41
N THR A 364 20.76 3.94 10.42
CA THR A 364 21.10 3.23 11.67
C THR A 364 20.55 1.80 11.70
N GLY A 365 19.91 1.38 10.60
CA GLY A 365 19.19 0.12 10.47
C GLY A 365 20.01 -1.04 9.90
N PHE A 366 19.31 -2.14 9.64
CA PHE A 366 19.90 -3.44 9.34
C PHE A 366 20.50 -3.52 7.94
N PHE A 367 19.79 -2.98 6.95
CA PHE A 367 20.20 -2.99 5.55
C PHE A 367 21.34 -2.00 5.31
N GLY A 368 21.30 -0.85 5.97
CA GLY A 368 22.36 0.16 5.89
C GLY A 368 22.24 1.04 4.67
N ALA A 369 23.06 2.09 4.64
CA ALA A 369 23.19 2.99 3.51
C ALA A 369 24.17 2.46 2.46
N HIS A 370 24.08 2.98 1.24
CA HIS A 370 24.98 2.66 0.14
C HIS A 370 25.93 3.84 -0.10
N PRO A 371 27.23 3.75 0.24
CA PRO A 371 28.13 4.90 0.26
C PRO A 371 28.18 5.70 -1.04
N TYR A 372 28.14 5.03 -2.20
CA TYR A 372 28.14 5.73 -3.50
C TYR A 372 26.87 6.55 -3.72
N PHE A 373 25.71 6.04 -3.29
CA PHE A 373 24.44 6.75 -3.40
C PHE A 373 24.44 7.98 -2.49
N SER A 374 24.81 7.77 -1.22
CA SER A 374 24.86 8.84 -0.22
C SER A 374 25.79 9.97 -0.65
N LYS A 375 27.03 9.65 -1.07
CA LYS A 375 28.00 10.64 -1.56
C LYS A 375 27.51 11.38 -2.80
N SER A 376 26.92 10.67 -3.76
CA SER A 376 26.42 11.30 -4.99
C SER A 376 25.27 12.27 -4.69
N LEU A 377 24.38 11.91 -3.77
CA LEU A 377 23.29 12.79 -3.33
C LEU A 377 23.81 13.98 -2.54
N GLU A 378 24.79 13.80 -1.65
CA GLU A 378 25.43 14.91 -0.93
C GLU A 378 26.04 15.93 -1.88
N VAL A 379 26.80 15.49 -2.89
CA VAL A 379 27.37 16.38 -3.92
C VAL A 379 26.28 17.15 -4.65
N PHE A 380 25.17 16.49 -5.00
CA PHE A 380 24.05 17.16 -5.63
C PHE A 380 23.40 18.22 -4.72
N LEU A 381 23.20 17.89 -3.44
CA LEU A 381 22.61 18.80 -2.46
C LEU A 381 23.51 20.02 -2.19
N ASP A 382 24.82 19.82 -2.10
CA ASP A 382 25.78 20.89 -1.90
C ASP A 382 25.83 21.83 -3.12
N ALA A 383 25.76 21.28 -4.33
CA ALA A 383 25.69 22.05 -5.57
C ALA A 383 24.37 22.82 -5.76
N ASN A 384 23.32 22.47 -5.01
CA ASN A 384 21.97 23.04 -5.11
C ASN A 384 21.47 23.58 -3.76
N ALA A 385 22.38 24.06 -2.91
CA ALA A 385 22.04 24.58 -1.58
C ALA A 385 21.05 25.77 -1.62
N ASP A 386 20.97 26.48 -2.75
CA ASP A 386 20.03 27.58 -3.00
C ASP A 386 18.60 27.12 -3.38
N LYS A 387 18.42 25.86 -3.81
CA LYS A 387 17.16 25.36 -4.39
C LYS A 387 16.07 25.01 -3.37
N LYS A 388 16.17 25.53 -2.14
CA LYS A 388 15.18 25.32 -1.07
C LYS A 388 14.86 23.83 -0.82
N ILE A 389 15.82 22.95 -1.03
CA ILE A 389 15.68 21.52 -0.69
C ILE A 389 15.69 21.40 0.83
N ARG A 390 14.54 21.01 1.39
CA ARG A 390 14.30 21.04 2.83
C ARG A 390 14.65 19.71 3.49
N SER A 391 14.22 18.61 2.89
CA SER A 391 14.50 17.27 3.41
C SER A 391 14.54 16.19 2.34
N VAL A 392 15.16 15.07 2.71
CA VAL A 392 15.08 13.80 1.99
C VAL A 392 14.33 12.79 2.87
N PHE A 393 13.30 12.16 2.32
CA PHE A 393 12.51 11.13 2.99
C PHE A 393 12.78 9.77 2.36
N TYR A 394 12.96 8.75 3.22
CA TYR A 394 13.17 7.37 2.81
C TYR A 394 12.65 6.34 3.80
N GLY A 395 12.87 5.06 3.51
CA GLY A 395 12.42 3.91 4.29
C GLY A 395 13.43 2.76 4.21
N HIS A 396 12.94 1.54 4.02
CA HIS A 396 13.70 0.28 3.84
C HIS A 396 14.31 -0.28 5.12
N ASP A 397 14.96 0.55 5.92
CA ASP A 397 15.44 0.14 7.23
C ASP A 397 14.27 0.22 8.20
N HIS A 398 13.76 -0.93 8.65
CA HIS A 398 12.52 -1.03 9.42
C HIS A 398 12.64 -0.50 10.87
N ASN A 399 13.01 0.76 10.99
CA ASN A 399 13.10 1.61 12.15
C ASN A 399 12.85 3.07 11.72
N PHE A 400 12.69 3.96 12.68
CA PHE A 400 12.82 5.39 12.40
C PHE A 400 14.27 5.82 12.60
N ALA A 401 14.75 6.76 11.78
CA ALA A 401 15.97 7.51 12.04
C ALA A 401 15.90 8.93 11.47
N ALA A 402 16.40 9.91 12.21
CA ALA A 402 16.55 11.29 11.78
C ALA A 402 18.03 11.66 11.75
N PHE A 403 18.42 12.37 10.69
CA PHE A 403 19.76 12.90 10.52
C PHE A 403 19.69 14.36 10.06
N ARG A 404 20.76 15.11 10.31
CA ARG A 404 20.91 16.48 9.82
C ARG A 404 22.31 16.70 9.31
N ARG A 405 22.40 17.08 8.03
CA ARG A 405 23.62 17.55 7.38
C ARG A 405 23.36 18.95 6.84
N ASN A 406 24.22 19.90 7.22
CA ASN A 406 24.04 21.31 6.91
C ASN A 406 22.65 21.82 7.36
N LYS A 407 21.87 22.36 6.41
CA LYS A 407 20.51 22.85 6.66
C LYS A 407 19.43 21.82 6.36
N GLN A 408 19.77 20.65 5.82
CA GLN A 408 18.83 19.63 5.37
C GLN A 408 18.60 18.55 6.42
N PHE A 409 17.35 18.10 6.54
CA PHE A 409 17.01 16.91 7.31
C PHE A 409 16.87 15.69 6.42
N PHE A 410 17.18 14.53 6.99
CA PHE A 410 17.06 13.23 6.34
C PHE A 410 16.28 12.34 7.30
N PHE A 411 15.23 11.72 6.81
CA PHE A 411 14.34 10.90 7.62
C PHE A 411 14.17 9.52 7.01
N ASP A 412 14.64 8.52 7.75
CA ASP A 412 14.21 7.16 7.59
C ASP A 412 12.88 6.97 8.31
N SER A 413 11.82 6.77 7.55
CA SER A 413 10.45 6.52 8.06
C SER A 413 10.03 5.07 7.83
N GLY A 414 10.99 4.13 7.70
CA GLY A 414 10.87 2.73 7.25
C GLY A 414 9.95 1.79 8.03
N VAL A 415 9.03 2.30 8.85
CA VAL A 415 8.31 1.51 9.84
C VAL A 415 6.83 1.89 9.95
N GLY A 416 6.13 1.90 8.81
CA GLY A 416 4.69 2.16 8.74
C GLY A 416 3.80 0.93 8.97
N GLY A 417 4.35 -0.28 8.84
CA GLY A 417 3.60 -1.54 9.04
C GLY A 417 4.42 -2.81 8.88
N GLY A 418 5.61 -2.72 8.28
CA GLY A 418 6.60 -3.79 8.16
C GLY A 418 7.13 -4.28 9.52
N PRO A 419 7.77 -5.45 9.56
CA PRO A 419 8.31 -5.99 10.80
C PRO A 419 9.48 -5.12 11.29
N ILE A 420 9.38 -4.59 12.51
CA ILE A 420 10.50 -3.88 13.14
C ILE A 420 11.71 -4.81 13.17
N THR A 421 12.81 -4.37 12.54
CA THR A 421 14.01 -5.20 12.47
C THR A 421 14.91 -4.86 13.64
N MET A 422 14.92 -5.74 14.64
CA MET A 422 15.85 -5.59 15.77
C MET A 422 17.29 -5.75 15.29
N MET A 423 18.10 -4.76 15.60
CA MET A 423 19.51 -4.69 15.23
C MET A 423 20.42 -5.64 16.02
N ASN A 424 19.87 -6.39 16.98
CA ASN A 424 20.62 -7.29 17.87
C ASN A 424 20.57 -8.77 17.44
N THR A 425 20.08 -9.10 16.25
CA THR A 425 20.01 -10.50 15.81
C THR A 425 21.40 -11.03 15.47
N GLU A 426 21.84 -12.08 16.17
CA GLU A 426 23.18 -12.69 16.05
C GLU A 426 23.55 -13.13 14.61
N LYS A 427 22.56 -13.22 13.71
CA LYS A 427 22.67 -13.81 12.37
C LYS A 427 23.52 -13.04 11.36
N LYS A 428 23.89 -11.77 11.56
CA LYS A 428 24.67 -11.00 10.56
C LYS A 428 25.73 -10.03 11.12
N GLY A 429 26.32 -10.36 12.27
CA GLY A 429 27.50 -9.67 12.82
C GLY A 429 27.18 -8.81 14.04
N LYS A 430 28.05 -8.86 15.05
CA LYS A 430 27.90 -8.16 16.34
C LYS A 430 28.13 -6.64 16.25
N GLU A 431 28.35 -6.10 15.06
CA GLU A 431 28.93 -4.77 14.84
C GLU A 431 27.92 -3.62 14.90
N ARG A 432 26.61 -3.88 14.75
CA ARG A 432 25.58 -2.83 14.78
C ARG A 432 24.52 -3.08 15.83
N LYS A 433 24.94 -3.31 17.08
CA LYS A 433 23.98 -3.58 18.16
C LYS A 433 23.39 -2.29 18.68
N TRP A 434 22.09 -2.09 18.45
CA TRP A 434 21.32 -1.22 19.32
C TRP A 434 21.23 -1.89 20.69
N GLN A 435 21.70 -1.21 21.73
CA GLN A 435 21.58 -1.67 23.12
C GLN A 435 20.27 -1.17 23.77
N SER A 436 19.50 -0.36 23.06
CA SER A 436 18.27 0.30 23.51
C SER A 436 17.29 0.41 22.35
N ASP A 437 16.01 0.60 22.65
CA ASP A 437 14.97 0.81 21.64
C ASP A 437 15.03 2.20 21.00
N GLU A 438 15.89 3.08 21.54
CA GLU A 438 16.08 4.45 21.11
C GLU A 438 17.58 4.78 21.08
N LEU A 439 18.03 5.47 20.04
CA LEU A 439 19.38 6.04 19.93
C LEU A 439 19.27 7.55 19.82
N HIS A 440 20.18 8.29 20.43
CA HIS A 440 20.19 9.76 20.41
C HIS A 440 21.60 10.32 20.26
N GLY A 441 21.70 11.48 19.65
CA GLY A 441 22.95 12.20 19.41
C GLY A 441 23.79 11.59 18.28
N MET A 442 24.95 12.18 18.02
CA MET A 442 25.86 11.69 16.99
C MET A 442 26.35 10.29 17.34
N LEU A 443 26.50 9.44 16.33
CA LEU A 443 27.01 8.08 16.48
C LEU A 443 28.38 7.96 15.81
N THR A 444 29.17 6.96 16.22
CA THR A 444 30.46 6.65 15.59
C THR A 444 30.27 5.56 14.54
N PRO A 445 30.68 5.75 13.28
CA PRO A 445 30.61 4.72 12.26
C PRO A 445 31.39 3.47 12.70
N ILE A 446 30.80 2.29 12.52
CA ILE A 446 31.41 1.01 12.90
C ILE A 446 31.87 0.24 11.65
N ASN A 447 31.22 0.46 10.51
CA ASN A 447 31.59 -0.08 9.20
C ASN A 447 31.00 0.76 8.06
N ASP A 448 31.32 0.39 6.81
CA ASP A 448 30.96 1.17 5.61
C ASP A 448 29.44 1.29 5.37
N LYS A 449 28.64 0.39 5.95
CA LYS A 449 27.18 0.51 5.86
C LYS A 449 26.66 1.66 6.75
N CYS A 450 27.44 2.12 7.73
CA CYS A 450 27.05 3.10 8.77
C CYS A 450 27.25 4.53 8.28
N TYR A 451 27.06 4.77 6.98
CA TYR A 451 27.29 6.08 6.38
C TYR A 451 26.30 7.11 6.95
N GLY A 452 26.81 8.27 7.39
CA GLY A 452 26.03 9.36 7.97
C GLY A 452 25.76 9.26 9.47
N TYR A 453 26.42 8.35 10.19
CA TYR A 453 26.31 8.24 11.66
C TYR A 453 26.70 9.55 12.39
N GLU A 454 27.66 10.29 11.85
CA GLU A 454 28.09 11.61 12.31
C GLU A 454 27.02 12.70 12.15
N HIS A 455 25.98 12.43 11.35
CA HIS A 455 24.83 13.31 11.13
C HIS A 455 23.59 12.87 11.92
N HIS A 456 23.66 11.75 12.63
CA HIS A 456 22.53 11.17 13.35
C HIS A 456 22.03 12.11 14.47
N LEU A 457 20.71 12.18 14.61
CA LEU A 457 20.02 12.89 15.69
C LEU A 457 19.32 11.92 16.63
N ASP A 458 18.37 11.16 16.11
CA ASP A 458 17.56 10.23 16.90
C ASP A 458 17.11 9.03 16.05
N SER A 459 16.97 7.86 16.65
CA SER A 459 16.37 6.68 16.02
C SER A 459 15.45 5.94 16.99
N TRP A 460 14.37 5.33 16.50
CA TRP A 460 13.40 4.58 17.31
C TRP A 460 13.01 3.24 16.66
N LEU A 461 12.93 2.18 17.47
CA LEU A 461 12.32 0.88 17.10
C LEU A 461 10.81 0.89 17.38
N LYS A 462 10.08 1.82 16.76
CA LYS A 462 8.61 1.97 16.91
C LYS A 462 7.97 2.15 15.55
N TYR A 463 6.69 1.79 15.43
CA TYR A 463 5.89 2.15 14.26
C TYR A 463 5.69 3.66 14.23
N THR A 464 6.12 4.32 13.16
CA THR A 464 6.11 5.80 13.10
C THR A 464 5.62 6.35 11.78
N ARG A 465 5.17 7.60 11.82
CA ARG A 465 4.99 8.47 10.66
C ARG A 465 5.62 9.82 10.93
N THR A 466 5.98 10.54 9.86
CA THR A 466 6.47 11.91 9.94
C THR A 466 5.40 12.86 9.41
N GLU A 467 4.88 13.75 10.25
CA GLU A 467 4.00 14.84 9.85
C GLU A 467 4.86 16.08 9.55
N VAL A 468 4.68 16.67 8.37
CA VAL A 468 5.43 17.84 7.93
C VAL A 468 4.49 19.03 7.88
N GLU A 469 4.79 20.04 8.68
CA GLU A 469 4.05 21.30 8.73
C GLU A 469 4.87 22.44 8.12
N LEU A 470 4.28 23.12 7.15
CA LEU A 470 4.87 24.24 6.41
C LEU A 470 4.33 25.55 7.00
N LEU A 471 5.16 26.21 7.79
CA LEU A 471 4.83 27.47 8.46
C LEU A 471 5.58 28.65 7.79
N PRO A 472 5.10 29.88 7.96
CA PRO A 472 5.86 31.06 7.55
C PRO A 472 7.26 31.07 8.18
N GLY A 473 8.31 31.03 7.35
CA GLY A 473 9.71 31.10 7.78
C GLY A 473 10.30 29.82 8.40
N LYS A 474 9.51 28.74 8.57
CA LYS A 474 10.02 27.47 9.10
C LYS A 474 9.27 26.24 8.59
N VAL A 475 9.94 25.09 8.61
CA VAL A 475 9.32 23.77 8.43
C VAL A 475 9.46 22.99 9.73
N VAL A 476 8.38 22.34 10.17
CA VAL A 476 8.36 21.53 11.38
C VAL A 476 8.05 20.07 11.01
N TYR A 477 8.84 19.14 11.53
CA TYR A 477 8.70 17.71 11.31
C TYR A 477 8.32 17.04 12.64
N HIS A 478 7.08 16.57 12.77
CA HIS A 478 6.63 15.83 13.95
C HIS A 478 6.70 14.32 13.68
N VAL A 479 7.55 13.63 14.41
CA VAL A 479 7.61 12.16 14.41
C VAL A 479 6.59 11.65 15.40
N ARG A 480 5.62 10.86 14.93
CA ARG A 480 4.59 10.28 15.77
C ARG A 480 4.70 8.77 15.88
N ASP A 481 4.43 8.27 17.07
CA ASP A 481 4.15 6.85 17.29
C ASP A 481 2.77 6.50 16.73
N LEU A 482 2.71 5.54 15.82
CA LEU A 482 1.47 5.09 15.19
C LEU A 482 0.56 4.29 16.13
N VAL A 483 1.12 3.69 17.17
CA VAL A 483 0.35 2.89 18.14
C VAL A 483 -0.40 3.80 19.11
N HIS A 484 0.26 4.85 19.59
CA HIS A 484 -0.29 5.73 20.64
C HIS A 484 -0.75 7.10 20.12
N ASP A 485 -0.50 7.42 18.84
CA ASP A 485 -0.73 8.73 18.20
C ASP A 485 -0.05 9.92 18.93
N THR A 486 1.01 9.65 19.69
CA THR A 486 1.79 10.65 20.44
C THR A 486 2.96 11.18 19.61
N VAL A 487 3.29 12.46 19.78
CA VAL A 487 4.52 13.04 19.21
C VAL A 487 5.71 12.55 20.01
N LEU A 488 6.62 11.82 19.38
CA LEU A 488 7.89 11.39 19.95
C LEU A 488 8.90 12.53 19.94
N LYS A 489 9.00 13.24 18.81
CA LYS A 489 9.95 14.33 18.60
C LYS A 489 9.44 15.32 17.57
N SER A 490 9.83 16.58 17.73
CA SER A 490 9.66 17.61 16.70
C SER A 490 11.01 18.18 16.31
N TYR A 491 11.23 18.34 15.01
CA TYR A 491 12.40 19.00 14.45
C TYR A 491 11.97 20.28 13.75
N GLU A 492 12.73 21.36 13.94
CA GLU A 492 12.45 22.63 13.28
C GLU A 492 13.60 23.02 12.34
N GLN A 493 13.23 23.47 11.14
CA GLN A 493 14.13 24.02 10.14
C GLN A 493 13.75 25.47 9.85
N ILE A 494 14.58 26.41 10.28
CA ILE A 494 14.44 27.84 9.94
C ILE A 494 14.94 28.04 8.50
N LEU A 495 14.15 28.78 7.68
CA LEU A 495 14.32 28.83 6.21
C LEU A 495 15.22 29.93 5.68
#